data_AF-A0A3N1IJ67-F1
#
_entry.id   AF-A0A3N1IJ67-F1
#
_cell.length_a   1.000
_cell.length_b   1.000
_cell.length_c   1.000
_cell.angle_alpha   90.00
_cell.angle_beta   90.00
_cell.angle_gamma   90.00
#
_symmetry.space_group_name_H-M   'P 1'
#
loop_
_entity.id
_entity.type
_entity.pdbx_description
1 polymer ?
#
loop_
_entity_poly.entity_id
_entity_poly.type
_entity_poly.pdbx_seq_one_letter_code
_entity_poly.pdbx_strand_id
1 'polypeptide(L)'
;MTLAALALTGDLVRPARLTVPRLLRWPQHRADVSFECATSGIRHHRFAGPRLYDVLADAGPGFDPGRRKDRLRFLIAVTGTDGHHAVLSWAEIDPDFAAEPVLLAVSIDDTPLDAAGPQLVLPQDRCGARHISGITAIRVDGGYRFEPDGSRGSALRRPAPATPGRASAAGRLGDVWQLVGGCVPDTVLHGGTAAPVAGPEGLPGAPAQARYAARNGAPGTSRLTDATSLTSLDGLLAGVPAEVRRAFGAKVLGPLLETGRPPIAALLDTLETFLACDGSWARTAQALHLHVNTVHYRVERIERLTGRDLSRLTDRLDLWAALLCR
;
A
#
# COMPACT_ATOMS: atom_id res chain seq x y z
N MET A 1 7.55 30.55 27.96
CA MET A 1 6.54 29.69 27.28
C MET A 1 7.06 29.38 25.90
N THR A 2 7.01 28.12 25.45
CA THR A 2 7.47 27.73 24.12
C THR A 2 6.40 28.08 23.10
N LEU A 3 6.75 28.83 22.05
CA LEU A 3 5.81 29.15 20.96
C LEU A 3 5.63 27.93 20.06
N ALA A 4 4.39 27.63 19.71
CA ALA A 4 4.08 26.63 18.69
C ALA A 4 4.56 27.11 17.32
N ALA A 5 5.06 26.17 16.53
CA ALA A 5 5.62 26.45 15.21
C ALA A 5 5.03 25.50 14.16
N LEU A 6 4.61 26.09 13.05
CA LEU A 6 4.05 25.45 11.87
C LEU A 6 5.12 25.36 10.78
N ALA A 7 5.33 24.18 10.21
CA ALA A 7 6.17 23.98 9.03
C ALA A 7 5.36 24.15 7.73
N LEU A 8 5.83 25.00 6.83
CA LEU A 8 5.29 25.19 5.49
C LEU A 8 6.25 24.60 4.45
N THR A 9 5.79 23.59 3.72
CA THR A 9 6.64 22.73 2.86
C THR A 9 5.98 22.35 1.54
N GLY A 10 6.70 21.64 0.67
CA GLY A 10 6.20 21.14 -0.61
C GLY A 10 6.67 21.99 -1.79
N ASP A 11 5.82 22.10 -2.82
CA ASP A 11 6.10 22.79 -4.09
C ASP A 11 5.98 24.32 -3.93
N LEU A 12 6.84 24.86 -3.07
CA LEU A 12 6.94 26.27 -2.70
C LEU A 12 8.36 26.78 -2.97
N VAL A 13 8.48 28.00 -3.48
CA VAL A 13 9.76 28.69 -3.67
C VAL A 13 10.39 29.07 -2.33
N ARG A 14 9.56 29.41 -1.33
CA ARG A 14 10.00 29.83 0.01
C ARG A 14 9.37 28.97 1.12
N PRO A 15 9.79 27.70 1.30
CA PRO A 15 9.44 26.91 2.48
C PRO A 15 9.85 27.65 3.76
N ALA A 16 9.06 27.54 4.82
CA ALA A 16 9.28 28.33 6.03
C ALA A 16 8.80 27.61 7.28
N ARG A 17 9.32 28.03 8.43
CA ARG A 17 8.73 27.73 9.73
C ARG A 17 8.09 29.01 10.27
N LEU A 18 6.80 28.96 10.57
CA LEU A 18 5.99 30.10 10.96
C LEU A 18 5.51 29.93 12.40
N THR A 19 5.45 31.02 13.14
CA THR A 19 4.85 31.11 14.48
C THR A 19 3.68 32.11 14.42
N VAL A 20 2.81 32.11 15.43
CA VAL A 20 1.70 33.08 15.53
C VAL A 20 2.19 34.53 15.40
N PRO A 21 3.26 35.00 16.10
CA PRO A 21 3.80 36.34 15.90
C PRO A 21 4.20 36.68 14.46
N ARG A 22 4.67 35.67 13.69
CA ARG A 22 4.98 35.86 12.28
C ARG A 22 3.72 35.98 11.43
N LEU A 23 2.71 35.15 11.70
CA LEU A 23 1.41 35.15 11.00
C LEU A 23 0.64 36.47 11.17
N LEU A 24 0.82 37.15 12.31
CA LEU A 24 0.24 38.48 12.56
C LEU A 24 0.74 39.57 11.60
N ARG A 25 1.82 39.34 10.84
CA ARG A 25 2.37 40.31 9.88
C ARG A 25 1.59 40.41 8.57
N TRP A 26 0.72 39.44 8.29
CA TRP A 26 -0.20 39.50 7.16
C TRP A 26 -1.48 40.27 7.53
N PRO A 27 -2.26 40.77 6.56
CA PRO A 27 -3.57 41.33 6.84
C PRO A 27 -4.46 40.33 7.59
N GLN A 28 -5.07 40.78 8.69
CA GLN A 28 -5.89 39.93 9.54
C GLN A 28 -7.36 40.02 9.13
N HIS A 29 -8.04 38.88 9.11
CA HIS A 29 -9.46 38.75 8.82
C HIS A 29 -10.17 38.07 9.99
N ARG A 30 -11.48 38.24 10.05
CA ARG A 30 -12.34 37.62 11.06
C ARG A 30 -13.40 36.76 10.40
N ALA A 31 -13.72 35.64 11.02
CA ALA A 31 -14.83 34.78 10.63
C ALA A 31 -15.56 34.32 11.89
N ASP A 32 -16.88 34.57 11.93
CA ASP A 32 -17.78 34.00 12.92
C ASP A 32 -18.30 32.67 12.36
N VAL A 33 -17.96 31.56 13.00
CA VAL A 33 -18.30 30.23 12.49
C VAL A 33 -19.09 29.46 13.53
N SER A 34 -20.09 28.72 13.04
CA SER A 34 -20.93 27.86 13.86
C SER A 34 -20.69 26.42 13.44
N PHE A 35 -20.26 25.56 14.36
CA PHE A 35 -20.06 24.14 14.07
C PHE A 35 -20.83 23.28 15.05
N GLU A 36 -21.47 22.23 14.51
CA GLU A 36 -22.20 21.26 15.30
C GLU A 36 -21.24 20.20 15.85
N CYS A 37 -21.08 20.19 17.18
CA CYS A 37 -20.35 19.15 17.88
C CYS A 37 -21.33 18.06 18.32
N ALA A 38 -21.05 16.80 17.96
CA ALA A 38 -21.90 15.65 18.29
C ALA A 38 -22.20 15.50 19.79
N THR A 39 -21.30 15.98 20.66
CA THR A 39 -21.42 15.88 22.13
C THR A 39 -21.86 17.16 22.83
N SER A 40 -21.78 18.32 22.18
CA SER A 40 -21.98 19.62 22.84
C SER A 40 -22.87 20.60 22.07
N GLY A 41 -23.57 20.12 21.05
CA GLY A 41 -24.48 20.93 20.23
C GLY A 41 -23.74 21.96 19.36
N ILE A 42 -24.48 22.95 18.85
CA ILE A 42 -23.93 24.01 18.01
C ILE A 42 -23.07 24.96 18.85
N ARG A 43 -21.83 25.15 18.43
CA ARG A 43 -20.85 26.04 19.05
C ARG A 43 -20.60 27.22 18.12
N HIS A 44 -20.65 28.43 18.66
CA HIS A 44 -20.34 29.67 17.95
C HIS A 44 -18.99 30.18 18.42
N HIS A 45 -18.06 30.36 17.49
CA HIS A 45 -16.73 30.86 17.78
C HIS A 45 -16.32 31.91 16.75
N ARG A 46 -15.65 32.96 17.21
CA ARG A 46 -15.05 33.98 16.36
C ARG A 46 -13.56 33.71 16.21
N PHE A 47 -13.12 33.50 14.97
CA PHE A 47 -11.71 33.33 14.66
C PHE A 47 -11.13 34.59 14.04
N ALA A 48 -9.86 34.86 14.32
CA ALA A 48 -9.11 35.89 13.60
C ALA A 48 -7.75 35.35 13.15
N GLY A 49 -7.34 35.70 11.94
CA GLY A 49 -6.07 35.29 11.34
C GLY A 49 -5.92 35.77 9.91
N PRO A 50 -4.73 35.62 9.29
CA PRO A 50 -4.57 35.86 7.88
C PRO A 50 -5.32 34.84 7.02
N ARG A 51 -5.59 35.19 5.77
CA ARG A 51 -6.09 34.23 4.79
C ARG A 51 -5.01 33.20 4.54
N LEU A 52 -5.40 31.93 4.48
CA LEU A 52 -4.48 30.86 4.11
C LEU A 52 -3.88 31.12 2.73
N TYR A 53 -4.68 31.66 1.80
CA TYR A 53 -4.22 32.07 0.47
C TYR A 53 -3.05 33.05 0.50
N ASP A 54 -3.13 34.15 1.26
CA ASP A 54 -2.08 35.18 1.27
C ASP A 54 -0.76 34.64 1.83
N VAL A 55 -0.86 33.77 2.85
CA VAL A 55 0.32 33.11 3.45
C VAL A 55 0.97 32.15 2.45
N LEU A 56 0.17 31.32 1.77
CA LEU A 56 0.70 30.36 0.80
C LEU A 56 1.18 31.02 -0.49
N ALA A 57 0.48 32.05 -0.97
CA ALA A 57 0.86 32.84 -2.14
C ALA A 57 2.19 33.57 -1.90
N ASP A 58 2.41 34.14 -0.71
CA ASP A 58 3.72 34.69 -0.35
C ASP A 58 4.79 33.58 -0.35
N ALA A 59 4.50 32.35 0.06
CA ALA A 59 5.48 31.26 -0.03
C ALA A 59 5.85 30.86 -1.48
N GLY A 60 5.13 31.36 -2.49
CA GLY A 60 5.44 31.20 -3.91
C GLY A 60 5.22 29.78 -4.41
N PRO A 61 3.98 29.31 -4.57
CA PRO A 61 3.69 28.00 -5.12
C PRO A 61 4.15 27.87 -6.57
N GLY A 62 4.57 26.67 -6.98
CA GLY A 62 5.15 26.37 -8.29
C GLY A 62 4.20 26.41 -9.50
N PHE A 63 3.24 27.33 -9.54
CA PHE A 63 2.35 27.59 -10.66
C PHE A 63 2.47 29.03 -11.16
N ASP A 64 1.96 29.30 -12.36
CA ASP A 64 1.77 30.66 -12.85
C ASP A 64 0.52 31.31 -12.19
N PRO A 65 0.67 32.37 -11.39
CA PRO A 65 -0.43 33.00 -10.67
C PRO A 65 -1.45 33.66 -11.60
N GLY A 66 -1.07 34.04 -12.83
CA GLY A 66 -1.99 34.62 -13.83
C GLY A 66 -2.81 33.56 -14.55
N ARG A 67 -2.38 32.28 -14.52
CA ARG A 67 -3.04 31.20 -15.24
C ARG A 67 -3.97 30.42 -14.32
N ARG A 68 -5.23 30.86 -14.23
CA ARG A 68 -6.29 30.24 -13.40
C ARG A 68 -6.31 28.70 -13.45
N LYS A 69 -6.25 28.11 -14.66
CA LYS A 69 -6.26 26.64 -14.85
C LYS A 69 -5.03 25.94 -14.24
N ASP A 70 -3.87 26.61 -14.20
CA ASP A 70 -2.63 26.05 -13.63
C ASP A 70 -2.70 25.98 -12.10
N ARG A 71 -3.37 26.94 -11.45
CA ARG A 71 -3.56 26.98 -9.99
C ARG A 71 -4.47 25.85 -9.50
N LEU A 72 -5.48 25.48 -10.28
CA LEU A 72 -6.51 24.49 -9.92
C LEU A 72 -5.99 23.06 -9.69
N ARG A 73 -4.77 22.73 -10.14
CA ARG A 73 -4.19 21.39 -9.96
C ARG A 73 -3.46 21.20 -8.63
N PHE A 74 -3.38 22.23 -7.79
CA PHE A 74 -2.61 22.19 -6.55
C PHE A 74 -3.48 21.70 -5.39
N LEU A 75 -2.89 20.83 -4.55
CA LEU A 75 -3.47 20.34 -3.31
C LEU A 75 -2.71 20.90 -2.10
N ILE A 76 -3.41 21.02 -0.98
CA ILE A 76 -2.90 21.53 0.28
C ILE A 76 -3.25 20.50 1.35
N ALA A 77 -2.24 19.87 1.95
CA ALA A 77 -2.40 18.96 3.07
C ALA A 77 -2.04 19.67 4.38
N VAL A 78 -2.92 19.54 5.39
CA VAL A 78 -2.80 20.20 6.69
C VAL A 78 -2.76 19.14 7.78
N THR A 79 -1.87 19.30 8.77
CA THR A 79 -1.67 18.34 9.88
C THR A 79 -1.73 19.06 11.22
N GLY A 80 -2.56 18.56 12.14
CA GLY A 80 -2.69 19.02 13.51
C GLY A 80 -1.71 18.35 14.48
N THR A 81 -1.63 18.85 15.72
CA THR A 81 -0.82 18.27 16.79
C THR A 81 -1.31 16.89 17.25
N ASP A 82 -2.60 16.61 17.09
CA ASP A 82 -3.28 15.38 17.49
C ASP A 82 -3.23 14.28 16.40
N GLY A 83 -2.51 14.53 15.30
CA GLY A 83 -2.48 13.64 14.14
C GLY A 83 -3.71 13.76 13.23
N HIS A 84 -4.60 14.73 13.47
CA HIS A 84 -5.72 15.00 12.58
C HIS A 84 -5.25 15.65 11.27
N HIS A 85 -5.89 15.28 10.17
CA HIS A 85 -5.48 15.69 8.83
C HIS A 85 -6.66 16.20 8.01
N ALA A 86 -6.42 17.26 7.23
CA ALA A 86 -7.34 17.74 6.20
C ALA A 86 -6.60 17.96 4.88
N VAL A 87 -7.32 17.81 3.78
CA VAL A 87 -6.85 18.14 2.43
C VAL A 87 -7.80 19.15 1.80
N LEU A 88 -7.24 20.16 1.15
CA LEU A 88 -7.94 21.16 0.37
C LEU A 88 -7.35 21.22 -1.04
N SER A 89 -8.17 21.58 -2.02
CA SER A 89 -7.67 22.09 -3.29
C SER A 89 -7.29 23.56 -3.17
N TRP A 90 -6.36 24.03 -4.00
CA TRP A 90 -6.01 25.46 -4.05
C TRP A 90 -7.23 26.33 -4.42
N ALA A 91 -8.15 25.79 -5.23
CA ALA A 91 -9.39 26.45 -5.62
C ALA A 91 -10.25 26.87 -4.43
N GLU A 92 -10.21 26.11 -3.32
CA GLU A 92 -11.02 26.38 -2.13
C GLU A 92 -10.54 27.59 -1.32
N ILE A 93 -9.31 28.06 -1.56
CA ILE A 93 -8.75 29.22 -0.85
C ILE A 93 -8.52 30.42 -1.78
N ASP A 94 -8.50 30.18 -3.09
CA ASP A 94 -8.20 31.19 -4.10
C ASP A 94 -9.38 32.17 -4.27
N PRO A 95 -9.17 33.49 -4.12
CA PRO A 95 -10.23 34.48 -4.19
C PRO A 95 -10.90 34.60 -5.57
N ASP A 96 -10.30 34.08 -6.63
CA ASP A 96 -10.95 34.00 -7.95
C ASP A 96 -12.05 32.92 -8.01
N PHE A 97 -12.08 31.98 -7.05
CA PHE A 97 -12.97 30.81 -7.08
C PHE A 97 -13.79 30.64 -5.80
N ALA A 98 -13.17 30.83 -4.64
CA ALA A 98 -13.79 30.64 -3.34
C ALA A 98 -14.67 31.85 -2.97
N ALA A 99 -15.88 31.57 -2.47
CA ALA A 99 -16.80 32.61 -2.00
C ALA A 99 -16.42 33.20 -0.64
N GLU A 100 -15.86 32.37 0.26
CA GLU A 100 -15.47 32.76 1.60
C GLU A 100 -13.98 32.45 1.87
N PRO A 101 -13.26 33.34 2.58
CA PRO A 101 -11.83 33.15 2.81
C PRO A 101 -11.56 32.09 3.89
N VAL A 102 -10.78 31.08 3.53
CA VAL A 102 -10.19 30.15 4.50
C VAL A 102 -9.12 30.85 5.31
N LEU A 103 -9.21 30.75 6.64
CA LEU A 103 -8.29 31.44 7.55
C LEU A 103 -7.30 30.46 8.17
N LEU A 104 -6.09 30.97 8.37
CA LEU A 104 -5.10 30.38 9.28
C LEU A 104 -5.17 31.17 10.60
N ALA A 105 -6.15 30.82 11.42
CA ALA A 105 -6.49 31.55 12.63
C ALA A 105 -5.35 31.55 13.66
N VAL A 106 -5.11 32.72 14.25
CA VAL A 106 -4.14 32.96 15.32
C VAL A 106 -4.80 33.29 16.65
N SER A 107 -6.11 33.53 16.66
CA SER A 107 -6.92 33.68 17.87
C SER A 107 -8.32 33.10 17.70
N ILE A 108 -8.91 32.65 18.81
CA ILE A 108 -10.31 32.23 18.93
C ILE A 108 -10.97 32.99 20.10
N ASP A 109 -12.10 33.64 19.86
CA ASP A 109 -12.81 34.48 20.84
C ASP A 109 -11.85 35.42 21.59
N ASP A 110 -11.03 36.13 20.81
CA ASP A 110 -9.98 37.05 21.26
C ASP A 110 -8.85 36.41 22.11
N THR A 111 -8.86 35.08 22.30
CA THR A 111 -7.79 34.32 22.97
C THR A 111 -6.67 33.98 21.98
N PRO A 112 -5.43 34.44 22.20
CA PRO A 112 -4.30 34.13 21.32
C PRO A 112 -3.90 32.65 21.33
N LEU A 113 -3.47 32.14 20.18
CA LEU A 113 -3.08 30.74 19.99
C LEU A 113 -1.56 30.50 19.99
N ASP A 114 -0.77 31.42 20.53
CA ASP A 114 0.71 31.37 20.52
C ASP A 114 1.31 30.04 21.02
N ALA A 115 0.73 29.48 22.09
CA ALA A 115 1.19 28.23 22.69
C ALA A 115 0.52 27.00 22.06
N ALA A 116 -0.74 27.11 21.63
CA ALA A 116 -1.51 26.00 21.06
C ALA A 116 -1.18 25.74 19.58
N GLY A 117 -0.76 26.78 18.86
CA GLY A 117 -0.53 26.77 17.41
C GLY A 117 -1.75 27.27 16.64
N PRO A 118 -1.54 27.76 15.40
CA PRO A 118 -2.61 28.30 14.58
C PRO A 118 -3.65 27.22 14.24
N GLN A 119 -4.87 27.64 13.92
CA GLN A 119 -5.99 26.77 13.60
C GLN A 119 -6.50 27.00 12.18
N LEU A 120 -6.88 25.94 11.47
CA LEU A 120 -7.48 26.05 10.15
C LEU A 120 -8.98 26.28 10.32
N VAL A 121 -9.51 27.27 9.61
CA VAL A 121 -10.93 27.64 9.69
C VAL A 121 -11.48 27.78 8.28
N LEU A 122 -12.53 27.03 7.96
CA LEU A 122 -13.21 27.06 6.67
C LEU A 122 -14.64 27.56 6.89
N PRO A 123 -14.89 28.88 6.82
CA PRO A 123 -16.22 29.43 7.05
C PRO A 123 -17.33 28.83 6.17
N GLN A 124 -16.97 28.38 4.96
CA GLN A 124 -17.88 27.70 4.04
C GLN A 124 -18.34 26.31 4.48
N ASP A 125 -17.68 25.69 5.47
CA ASP A 125 -17.99 24.34 5.91
C ASP A 125 -19.14 24.32 6.92
N ARG A 126 -20.15 23.50 6.65
CA ARG A 126 -21.23 23.24 7.62
C ARG A 126 -20.79 22.33 8.78
N CYS A 127 -19.74 21.55 8.58
CA CYS A 127 -19.20 20.61 9.56
C CYS A 127 -17.75 20.96 9.87
N GLY A 128 -17.41 21.04 11.16
CA GLY A 128 -16.08 21.40 11.64
C GLY A 128 -14.99 20.34 11.42
N ALA A 129 -15.25 19.23 10.72
CA ALA A 129 -14.29 18.14 10.56
C ALA A 129 -12.96 18.57 9.90
N ARG A 130 -12.98 19.61 9.06
CA ARG A 130 -11.77 20.17 8.43
C ARG A 130 -11.17 21.35 9.20
N HIS A 131 -11.73 21.71 10.36
CA HIS A 131 -11.17 22.73 11.23
C HIS A 131 -10.06 22.13 12.11
N ILE A 132 -8.81 22.26 11.67
CA ILE A 132 -7.66 21.62 12.33
C ILE A 132 -7.06 22.56 13.37
N SER A 133 -7.15 22.19 14.64
CA SER A 133 -6.49 22.89 15.75
C SER A 133 -4.99 22.56 15.83
N GLY A 134 -4.19 23.52 16.31
CA GLY A 134 -2.77 23.30 16.59
C GLY A 134 -1.99 22.79 15.37
N ILE A 135 -2.07 23.48 14.24
CA ILE A 135 -1.44 23.00 13.02
C ILE A 135 0.08 22.98 13.18
N THR A 136 0.68 21.82 12.88
CA THR A 136 2.12 21.59 12.90
C THR A 136 2.75 21.59 11.51
N ALA A 137 1.99 21.23 10.47
CA ALA A 137 2.47 21.24 9.09
C ALA A 137 1.38 21.61 8.07
N ILE A 138 1.77 22.42 7.08
CA ILE A 138 1.05 22.61 5.82
C ILE A 138 2.00 22.24 4.67
N ARG A 139 1.53 21.37 3.78
CA ARG A 139 2.25 20.95 2.58
C ARG A 139 1.44 21.31 1.34
N VAL A 140 2.06 22.03 0.40
CA VAL A 140 1.47 22.36 -0.91
C VAL A 140 2.04 21.42 -1.97
N ASP A 141 1.20 20.78 -2.78
CA ASP A 141 1.61 19.80 -3.79
C ASP A 141 1.01 20.15 -5.16
N GLY A 142 1.89 20.35 -6.14
CA GLY A 142 1.56 20.70 -7.51
C GLY A 142 1.89 19.60 -8.51
N GLY A 143 2.18 18.37 -8.08
CA GLY A 143 2.64 17.28 -8.95
C GLY A 143 1.66 16.81 -10.04
N TYR A 144 0.44 17.34 -10.08
CA TYR A 144 -0.68 16.84 -10.88
C TYR A 144 -0.82 17.54 -12.24
N ARG A 145 0.20 17.45 -13.11
CA ARG A 145 0.11 17.94 -14.50
C ARG A 145 -0.52 16.88 -15.40
N PHE A 146 -1.51 17.29 -16.20
CA PHE A 146 -1.98 16.52 -17.34
C PHE A 146 -1.40 17.15 -18.61
N GLU A 147 -0.48 16.44 -19.29
CA GLU A 147 -0.03 16.82 -20.63
C GLU A 147 -0.81 15.99 -21.65
N PRO A 148 -1.61 16.62 -22.54
CA PRO A 148 -2.19 15.92 -23.67
C PRO A 148 -1.09 15.71 -24.72
N ASP A 149 -0.85 14.46 -25.08
CA ASP A 149 0.10 13.99 -26.09
C ASP A 149 1.61 14.15 -25.83
N GLY A 150 2.22 13.03 -25.41
CA GLY A 150 3.26 12.37 -26.22
C GLY A 150 4.63 13.05 -26.42
N SER A 151 4.88 14.24 -25.88
CA SER A 151 6.18 14.91 -26.02
C SER A 151 6.89 15.01 -24.68
N ARG A 152 8.03 14.33 -24.60
CA ARG A 152 8.96 14.34 -23.45
C ARG A 152 9.26 15.77 -23.00
N GLY A 153 8.89 16.15 -21.78
CA GLY A 153 9.49 17.35 -21.18
C GLY A 153 8.85 17.98 -19.94
N SER A 154 8.83 17.30 -18.79
CA SER A 154 9.40 17.83 -17.53
C SER A 154 8.95 16.96 -16.36
N ALA A 155 9.93 16.24 -15.83
CA ALA A 155 9.86 15.49 -14.59
C ALA A 155 9.03 16.21 -13.51
N LEU A 156 8.12 15.47 -12.88
CA LEU A 156 7.97 15.54 -11.43
C LEU A 156 9.38 15.63 -10.87
N ARG A 157 9.79 16.83 -10.44
CA ARG A 157 11.09 17.04 -9.83
C ARG A 157 11.03 16.28 -8.52
N ARG A 158 11.44 15.02 -8.60
CA ARG A 158 11.76 14.17 -7.45
C ARG A 158 12.49 15.07 -6.47
N PRO A 159 12.09 15.17 -5.20
CA PRO A 159 13.10 15.49 -4.20
C PRO A 159 14.23 14.49 -4.44
N ALA A 160 15.44 15.02 -4.58
CA ALA A 160 16.64 14.22 -4.81
C ALA A 160 16.57 12.98 -3.91
N PRO A 161 16.93 11.78 -4.40
CA PRO A 161 17.02 10.65 -3.50
C PRO A 161 18.02 11.03 -2.42
N ALA A 162 17.51 11.30 -1.21
CA ALA A 162 18.24 10.84 -0.06
C ALA A 162 18.37 9.33 -0.29
N THR A 163 19.57 8.89 -0.64
CA THR A 163 19.98 7.53 -0.34
C THR A 163 19.96 7.47 1.18
N PRO A 164 18.90 6.88 1.74
CA PRO A 164 18.94 5.48 2.14
C PRO A 164 17.86 4.67 1.42
N GLY A 165 18.13 3.39 1.19
CA GLY A 165 17.37 2.50 0.30
C GLY A 165 15.85 2.70 0.35
N ARG A 166 15.25 2.97 -0.81
CA ARG A 166 13.80 2.87 -0.97
C ARG A 166 13.41 1.41 -0.75
N ALA A 167 13.00 1.09 0.47
CA ALA A 167 12.05 0.02 0.69
C ALA A 167 10.92 0.20 -0.34
N SER A 168 10.61 -0.85 -1.09
CA SER A 168 9.49 -0.84 -2.04
C SER A 168 8.21 -0.38 -1.32
N ALA A 169 7.15 -0.02 -2.03
CA ALA A 169 5.85 0.19 -1.37
C ALA A 169 5.48 -1.03 -0.49
N ALA A 170 5.87 -2.23 -0.90
CA ALA A 170 5.78 -3.46 -0.09
C ALA A 170 6.66 -3.42 1.18
N GLY A 171 7.87 -2.87 1.12
CA GLY A 171 8.73 -2.69 2.30
C GLY A 171 8.14 -1.71 3.33
N ARG A 172 7.56 -0.58 2.90
CA ARG A 172 6.84 0.34 3.80
C ARG A 172 5.56 -0.28 4.38
N LEU A 173 4.86 -1.09 3.59
CA LEU A 173 3.71 -1.85 4.08
C LEU A 173 4.13 -2.92 5.08
N GLY A 174 5.33 -3.49 4.95
CA GLY A 174 5.90 -4.43 5.92
C GLY A 174 6.04 -3.82 7.31
N ASP A 175 6.58 -2.59 7.40
CA ASP A 175 6.73 -1.87 8.67
C ASP A 175 5.38 -1.59 9.33
N VAL A 176 4.39 -1.16 8.54
CA VAL A 176 3.00 -0.94 9.01
C VAL A 176 2.36 -2.26 9.44
N TRP A 177 2.60 -3.36 8.72
CA TRP A 177 2.02 -4.67 9.03
C TRP A 177 2.46 -5.19 10.39
N GLN A 178 3.71 -4.93 10.79
CA GLN A 178 4.21 -5.27 12.13
C GLN A 178 3.43 -4.53 13.22
N LEU A 179 3.16 -3.24 13.03
CA LEU A 179 2.37 -2.44 13.97
C LEU A 179 0.93 -2.96 14.05
N VAL A 180 0.31 -3.29 12.92
CA VAL A 180 -1.04 -3.86 12.87
C VAL A 180 -1.11 -5.20 13.60
N GLY A 181 -0.12 -6.09 13.39
CA GLY A 181 -0.01 -7.35 14.14
C GLY A 181 0.15 -7.13 15.64
N GLY A 182 0.90 -6.10 16.05
CA GLY A 182 1.06 -5.73 17.45
C GLY A 182 -0.22 -5.25 18.14
N CYS A 183 -1.20 -4.72 17.39
CA CYS A 183 -2.50 -4.32 17.93
C CYS A 183 -3.41 -5.51 18.28
N VAL A 184 -3.17 -6.69 17.69
CA VAL A 184 -4.00 -7.90 17.89
C VAL A 184 -3.13 -9.16 18.03
N PRO A 185 -2.33 -9.27 19.12
CA PRO A 185 -1.31 -10.31 19.26
C PRO A 185 -1.87 -11.74 19.26
N ASP A 186 -3.12 -11.92 19.68
CA ASP A 186 -3.79 -13.24 19.73
C ASP A 186 -4.44 -13.64 18.39
N THR A 187 -4.34 -12.81 17.36
CA THR A 187 -4.91 -13.07 16.04
C THR A 187 -3.81 -13.15 14.99
N VAL A 188 -3.70 -14.28 14.30
CA VAL A 188 -2.81 -14.42 13.15
C VAL A 188 -3.40 -13.67 11.96
N LEU A 189 -2.71 -12.63 11.51
CA LEU A 189 -3.11 -11.80 10.39
C LEU A 189 -2.28 -12.13 9.14
N HIS A 190 -2.97 -12.46 8.04
CA HIS A 190 -2.34 -12.63 6.75
C HIS A 190 -2.73 -11.49 5.80
N GLY A 191 -1.71 -10.86 5.22
CA GLY A 191 -1.85 -9.76 4.28
C GLY A 191 -1.16 -10.09 2.97
N GLY A 192 -1.58 -9.44 1.89
CA GLY A 192 -0.92 -9.59 0.61
C GLY A 192 -0.85 -8.29 -0.17
N THR A 193 0.22 -8.11 -0.92
CA THR A 193 0.41 -6.97 -1.83
C THR A 193 0.43 -7.45 -3.28
N ALA A 194 -0.13 -6.64 -4.17
CA ALA A 194 -0.01 -6.86 -5.60
C ALA A 194 1.35 -6.42 -6.13
N ALA A 195 1.70 -6.87 -7.33
CA ALA A 195 2.82 -6.29 -8.05
C ALA A 195 2.58 -4.80 -8.34
N PRO A 196 3.62 -3.95 -8.39
CA PRO A 196 3.50 -2.58 -8.83
C PRO A 196 2.88 -2.51 -10.24
N VAL A 197 1.86 -1.68 -10.42
CA VAL A 197 1.23 -1.43 -11.71
C VAL A 197 1.68 -0.08 -12.26
N ALA A 198 1.94 -0.01 -13.56
CA ALA A 198 2.46 1.21 -14.21
C ALA A 198 1.38 2.25 -14.49
N GLY A 199 0.11 1.83 -14.60
CA GLY A 199 -1.03 2.68 -14.91
C GLY A 199 -2.36 2.12 -14.38
N PRO A 200 -3.44 2.91 -14.48
CA PRO A 200 -4.76 2.58 -13.94
C PRO A 200 -5.36 1.30 -14.54
N GLU A 201 -4.99 0.95 -15.77
CA GLU A 201 -5.39 -0.28 -16.44
C GLU A 201 -4.98 -1.56 -15.70
N GLY A 202 -3.92 -1.50 -14.88
CA GLY A 202 -3.47 -2.63 -14.06
C GLY A 202 -4.20 -2.76 -12.71
N LEU A 203 -4.93 -1.72 -12.27
CA LEU A 203 -5.59 -1.70 -10.95
C LEU A 203 -6.68 -2.78 -10.78
N PRO A 204 -7.50 -3.12 -11.79
CA PRO A 204 -8.53 -4.15 -11.61
C PRO A 204 -7.96 -5.52 -11.21
N GLY A 205 -6.75 -5.87 -11.66
CA GLY A 205 -6.09 -7.14 -11.33
C GLY A 205 -5.36 -7.15 -9.98
N ALA A 206 -5.02 -5.98 -9.44
CA ALA A 206 -4.23 -5.87 -8.22
C ALA A 206 -4.93 -6.48 -6.97
N PRO A 207 -6.23 -6.27 -6.71
CA PRO A 207 -6.92 -6.94 -5.60
C PRO A 207 -6.89 -8.46 -5.68
N ALA A 208 -6.96 -9.04 -6.89
CA ALA A 208 -6.89 -10.48 -7.07
C ALA A 208 -5.50 -11.02 -6.67
N GLN A 209 -4.43 -10.37 -7.14
CA GLN A 209 -3.06 -10.72 -6.76
C GLN A 209 -2.82 -10.57 -5.25
N ALA A 210 -3.24 -9.46 -4.66
CA ALA A 210 -3.10 -9.20 -3.23
C ALA A 210 -3.82 -10.25 -2.36
N ARG A 211 -5.07 -10.60 -2.71
CA ARG A 211 -5.82 -11.65 -2.01
C ARG A 211 -5.15 -13.02 -2.15
N TYR A 212 -4.62 -13.30 -3.33
CA TYR A 212 -3.91 -14.56 -3.57
C TYR A 212 -2.62 -14.64 -2.75
N ALA A 213 -1.82 -13.57 -2.71
CA ALA A 213 -0.63 -13.50 -1.88
C ALA A 213 -0.95 -13.64 -0.38
N ALA A 214 -2.04 -13.02 0.09
CA ALA A 214 -2.48 -13.14 1.48
C ALA A 214 -2.81 -14.60 1.88
N ARG A 215 -3.40 -15.38 0.96
CA ARG A 215 -3.71 -16.81 1.20
C ARG A 215 -2.47 -17.70 1.32
N ASN A 216 -1.33 -17.23 0.81
CA ASN A 216 -0.04 -17.91 0.89
C ASN A 216 0.71 -17.66 2.22
N GLY A 217 0.08 -17.02 3.21
CA GLY A 217 0.65 -16.86 4.53
C GLY A 217 0.89 -18.23 5.21
N ALA A 218 2.08 -18.43 5.77
CA ALA A 218 2.39 -19.64 6.53
C ALA A 218 1.55 -19.69 7.83
N PRO A 219 1.07 -20.87 8.26
CA PRO A 219 0.33 -21.00 9.50
C PRO A 219 1.11 -20.49 10.71
N GLY A 220 0.43 -19.83 11.65
CA GLY A 220 0.97 -19.51 12.98
C GLY A 220 1.81 -18.23 13.09
N THR A 221 2.03 -17.48 12.00
CA THR A 221 2.70 -16.17 12.07
C THR A 221 2.00 -15.13 11.20
N SER A 222 1.79 -13.94 11.77
CA SER A 222 1.25 -12.82 11.01
C SER A 222 2.25 -12.39 9.94
N ARG A 223 1.84 -12.39 8.67
CA ARG A 223 2.74 -12.17 7.54
C ARG A 223 2.09 -11.37 6.42
N LEU A 224 2.88 -10.46 5.85
CA LEU A 224 2.59 -9.78 4.59
C LEU A 224 3.35 -10.48 3.46
N THR A 225 2.65 -10.93 2.43
CA THR A 225 3.24 -11.64 1.28
C THR A 225 3.11 -10.80 0.01
N ASP A 226 4.20 -10.67 -0.75
CA ASP A 226 4.18 -9.99 -2.04
C ASP A 226 3.81 -10.97 -3.16
N ALA A 227 2.84 -10.62 -4.01
CA ALA A 227 2.46 -11.44 -5.16
C ALA A 227 3.64 -11.72 -6.10
N THR A 228 4.63 -10.84 -6.18
CA THR A 228 5.85 -11.05 -6.96
C THR A 228 6.80 -12.10 -6.38
N SER A 229 6.63 -12.46 -5.10
CA SER A 229 7.41 -13.54 -4.47
C SER A 229 6.89 -14.94 -4.81
N LEU A 230 5.73 -15.05 -5.47
CA LEU A 230 5.12 -16.32 -5.89
C LEU A 230 5.74 -16.79 -7.21
N THR A 231 7.03 -17.15 -7.16
CA THR A 231 7.82 -17.53 -8.34
C THR A 231 7.90 -19.04 -8.58
N SER A 232 7.28 -19.85 -7.73
CA SER A 232 7.35 -21.31 -7.77
C SER A 232 5.95 -21.94 -7.81
N LEU A 233 5.88 -23.18 -8.30
CA LEU A 233 4.62 -23.92 -8.38
C LEU A 233 4.02 -24.18 -6.99
N ASP A 234 4.84 -24.46 -5.97
CA ASP A 234 4.37 -24.62 -4.59
C ASP A 234 3.76 -23.32 -4.04
N GLY A 235 4.38 -22.17 -4.31
CA GLY A 235 3.85 -20.85 -3.93
C GLY A 235 2.58 -20.48 -4.70
N LEU A 236 2.41 -20.96 -5.94
CA LEU A 236 1.14 -20.86 -6.62
C LEU A 236 0.09 -21.77 -5.94
N LEU A 237 0.39 -23.06 -5.80
CA LEU A 237 -0.55 -24.03 -5.22
C LEU A 237 -0.99 -23.66 -3.80
N ALA A 238 -0.15 -23.07 -2.96
CA ALA A 238 -0.53 -22.68 -1.61
C ALA A 238 -1.69 -21.64 -1.54
N GLY A 239 -1.94 -20.87 -2.61
CA GLY A 239 -3.11 -19.97 -2.71
C GLY A 239 -4.42 -20.69 -3.09
N VAL A 240 -4.34 -21.96 -3.50
CA VAL A 240 -5.48 -22.81 -3.82
C VAL A 240 -6.03 -23.43 -2.52
N PRO A 241 -7.36 -23.39 -2.28
CA PRO A 241 -7.95 -23.95 -1.06
C PRO A 241 -7.52 -25.40 -0.79
N ALA A 242 -7.30 -25.72 0.49
CA ALA A 242 -6.71 -27.00 0.91
C ALA A 242 -7.57 -28.20 0.47
N GLU A 243 -8.89 -28.07 0.47
CA GLU A 243 -9.83 -29.08 -0.01
C GLU A 243 -9.70 -29.35 -1.51
N VAL A 244 -9.43 -28.32 -2.31
CA VAL A 244 -9.20 -28.45 -3.76
C VAL A 244 -7.86 -29.12 -4.02
N ARG A 245 -6.81 -28.71 -3.31
CA ARG A 245 -5.49 -29.38 -3.38
C ARG A 245 -5.56 -30.85 -3.00
N ARG A 246 -6.24 -31.16 -1.89
CA ARG A 246 -6.44 -32.54 -1.44
C ARG A 246 -7.21 -33.37 -2.45
N ALA A 247 -8.28 -32.82 -3.04
CA ALA A 247 -9.05 -33.48 -4.09
C ALA A 247 -8.21 -33.75 -5.34
N PHE A 248 -7.37 -32.79 -5.76
CA PHE A 248 -6.44 -32.97 -6.87
C PHE A 248 -5.39 -34.05 -6.57
N GLY A 249 -4.72 -33.96 -5.43
CA GLY A 249 -3.73 -34.95 -4.99
C GLY A 249 -4.29 -36.36 -4.90
N ALA A 250 -5.48 -36.53 -4.30
CA ALA A 250 -6.17 -37.81 -4.24
C ALA A 250 -6.55 -38.36 -5.62
N LYS A 251 -6.97 -37.51 -6.56
CA LYS A 251 -7.31 -37.94 -7.92
C LYS A 251 -6.08 -38.39 -8.72
N VAL A 252 -4.94 -37.72 -8.53
CA VAL A 252 -3.71 -37.99 -9.30
C VAL A 252 -2.89 -39.13 -8.69
N LEU A 253 -2.68 -39.10 -7.37
CA LEU A 253 -1.83 -40.06 -6.65
C LEU A 253 -2.63 -41.18 -5.97
N GLY A 254 -3.95 -41.08 -5.85
CA GLY A 254 -4.80 -42.10 -5.22
C GLY A 254 -4.52 -43.52 -5.70
N PRO A 255 -4.40 -43.79 -7.01
CA PRO A 255 -4.07 -45.12 -7.51
C PRO A 255 -2.73 -45.69 -7.01
N LEU A 256 -1.78 -44.84 -6.60
CA LEU A 256 -0.52 -45.27 -5.99
C LEU A 256 -0.70 -45.64 -4.52
N LEU A 257 -1.58 -44.93 -3.81
CA LEU A 257 -1.82 -45.06 -2.37
C LEU A 257 -2.60 -46.32 -1.97
N GLU A 258 -3.22 -47.01 -2.93
CA GLU A 258 -4.07 -48.19 -2.69
C GLU A 258 -3.34 -49.54 -2.94
N THR A 259 -2.02 -49.54 -3.10
CA THR A 259 -1.27 -50.71 -3.62
C THR A 259 -0.57 -51.58 -2.57
N GLY A 260 -0.57 -52.91 -2.80
CA GLY A 260 0.01 -53.92 -1.90
C GLY A 260 1.50 -54.24 -2.10
N ARG A 261 2.07 -54.09 -3.31
CA ARG A 261 3.53 -54.16 -3.62
C ARG A 261 3.90 -53.49 -4.96
N PRO A 262 5.11 -52.90 -5.10
CA PRO A 262 6.04 -52.55 -4.01
C PRO A 262 5.38 -51.58 -3.01
N PRO A 263 5.93 -51.41 -1.78
CA PRO A 263 5.31 -50.56 -0.78
C PRO A 263 5.03 -49.16 -1.31
N ILE A 264 3.89 -48.58 -0.95
CA ILE A 264 3.46 -47.23 -1.37
C ILE A 264 4.60 -46.21 -1.19
N ALA A 265 5.27 -46.25 -0.04
CA ALA A 265 6.40 -45.38 0.28
C ALA A 265 7.53 -45.48 -0.76
N ALA A 266 7.83 -46.67 -1.27
CA ALA A 266 8.89 -46.87 -2.24
C ALA A 266 8.52 -46.31 -3.63
N LEU A 267 7.25 -46.37 -4.04
CA LEU A 267 6.80 -45.76 -5.30
C LEU A 267 6.78 -44.24 -5.21
N LEU A 268 6.30 -43.68 -4.10
CA LEU A 268 6.31 -42.23 -3.88
C LEU A 268 7.74 -41.68 -3.83
N ASP A 269 8.63 -42.33 -3.07
CA ASP A 269 10.05 -41.95 -2.98
C ASP A 269 10.75 -42.02 -4.36
N THR A 270 10.42 -43.04 -5.15
CA THR A 270 10.93 -43.15 -6.52
C THR A 270 10.38 -42.03 -7.42
N LEU A 271 9.09 -41.70 -7.32
CA LEU A 271 8.48 -40.63 -8.11
C LEU A 271 9.07 -39.26 -7.76
N GLU A 272 9.17 -38.94 -6.47
CA GLU A 272 9.75 -37.69 -5.96
C GLU A 272 11.20 -37.54 -6.46
N THR A 273 12.01 -38.58 -6.27
CA THR A 273 13.42 -38.57 -6.68
C THR A 273 13.58 -38.51 -8.21
N PHE A 274 12.74 -39.23 -8.96
CA PHE A 274 12.77 -39.21 -10.42
C PHE A 274 12.47 -37.83 -10.99
N LEU A 275 11.45 -37.16 -10.47
CA LEU A 275 11.08 -35.80 -10.88
C LEU A 275 12.14 -34.78 -10.45
N ALA A 276 12.71 -34.91 -9.25
CA ALA A 276 13.84 -34.09 -8.80
C ALA A 276 15.11 -34.28 -9.65
N CYS A 277 15.26 -35.46 -10.27
CA CYS A 277 16.32 -35.77 -11.22
C CYS A 277 15.93 -35.48 -12.68
N ASP A 278 14.96 -34.60 -12.94
CA ASP A 278 14.44 -34.21 -14.26
C ASP A 278 13.98 -35.38 -15.15
N GLY A 279 13.64 -36.53 -14.55
CA GLY A 279 13.29 -37.77 -15.24
C GLY A 279 14.49 -38.63 -15.67
N SER A 280 15.67 -38.43 -15.07
CA SER A 280 16.86 -39.22 -15.39
C SER A 280 16.92 -40.54 -14.62
N TRP A 281 16.83 -41.65 -15.34
CA TRP A 281 16.95 -43.01 -14.80
C TRP A 281 18.25 -43.23 -14.01
N ALA A 282 19.40 -42.87 -14.60
CA ALA A 282 20.70 -43.11 -14.00
C ALA A 282 20.91 -42.28 -12.73
N ARG A 283 20.55 -40.99 -12.75
CA ARG A 283 20.66 -40.12 -11.56
C ARG A 283 19.72 -40.57 -10.45
N THR A 284 18.49 -40.99 -10.80
CA THR A 284 17.52 -41.51 -9.82
C THR A 284 18.01 -42.81 -9.19
N ALA A 285 18.56 -43.73 -9.99
CA ALA A 285 19.14 -44.98 -9.51
C ALA A 285 20.29 -44.73 -8.53
N GLN A 286 21.18 -43.81 -8.87
CA GLN A 286 22.28 -43.40 -8.01
C GLN A 286 21.78 -42.77 -6.70
N ALA A 287 20.82 -41.83 -6.77
CA ALA A 287 20.28 -41.13 -5.61
C ALA A 287 19.54 -42.06 -4.64
N LEU A 288 18.85 -43.09 -5.16
CA LEU A 288 18.12 -44.08 -4.36
C LEU A 288 18.98 -45.30 -3.97
N HIS A 289 20.25 -45.36 -4.42
CA HIS A 289 21.12 -46.53 -4.29
C HIS A 289 20.46 -47.83 -4.83
N LEU A 290 19.77 -47.73 -5.96
CA LEU A 290 19.11 -48.84 -6.64
C LEU A 290 19.77 -49.13 -7.98
N HIS A 291 19.57 -50.33 -8.49
CA HIS A 291 19.91 -50.63 -9.88
C HIS A 291 18.95 -49.89 -10.83
N VAL A 292 19.45 -49.41 -11.98
CA VAL A 292 18.65 -48.65 -12.95
C VAL A 292 17.40 -49.41 -13.43
N ASN A 293 17.49 -50.73 -13.59
CA ASN A 293 16.35 -51.59 -13.93
C ASN A 293 15.23 -51.55 -12.88
N THR A 294 15.57 -51.43 -11.59
CA THR A 294 14.56 -51.31 -10.53
C THR A 294 13.83 -49.98 -10.61
N VAL A 295 14.53 -48.90 -10.97
CA VAL A 295 13.92 -47.59 -11.22
C VAL A 295 12.99 -47.68 -12.43
N HIS A 296 13.44 -48.26 -13.55
CA HIS A 296 12.60 -48.53 -14.73
C HIS A 296 11.29 -49.23 -14.34
N TYR A 297 11.39 -50.36 -13.66
CA TYR A 297 10.23 -51.12 -13.21
C TYR A 297 9.27 -50.29 -12.35
N ARG A 298 9.79 -49.51 -11.40
CA ARG A 298 8.96 -48.70 -10.50
C ARG A 298 8.28 -47.56 -11.24
N VAL A 299 8.96 -46.91 -12.18
CA VAL A 299 8.36 -45.85 -13.01
C VAL A 299 7.29 -46.42 -13.93
N GLU A 300 7.55 -47.51 -14.66
CA GLU A 300 6.53 -48.17 -15.50
C GLU A 300 5.30 -48.60 -14.67
N ARG A 301 5.52 -48.99 -13.41
CA ARG A 301 4.43 -49.28 -12.47
C ARG A 301 3.66 -48.01 -12.10
N ILE A 302 4.33 -46.91 -11.80
CA ILE A 302 3.70 -45.62 -11.51
C ILE A 302 2.86 -45.14 -12.70
N GLU A 303 3.43 -45.18 -13.90
CA GLU A 303 2.76 -44.75 -15.14
C GLU A 303 1.46 -45.52 -15.36
N ARG A 304 1.52 -46.84 -15.24
CA ARG A 304 0.34 -47.72 -15.39
C ARG A 304 -0.72 -47.52 -14.31
N LEU A 305 -0.33 -47.24 -13.07
CA LEU A 305 -1.29 -47.02 -11.98
C LEU A 305 -1.98 -45.66 -12.11
N THR A 306 -1.22 -44.62 -12.45
CA THR A 306 -1.71 -43.24 -12.56
C THR A 306 -2.31 -42.90 -13.93
N GLY A 307 -2.10 -43.76 -14.93
CA GLY A 307 -2.48 -43.52 -16.33
C GLY A 307 -1.69 -42.39 -17.00
N ARG A 308 -0.50 -42.08 -16.50
CA ARG A 308 0.33 -40.96 -16.93
C ARG A 308 1.67 -41.43 -17.48
N ASP A 309 2.21 -40.72 -18.46
CA ASP A 309 3.46 -41.02 -19.15
C ASP A 309 4.56 -40.07 -18.66
N LEU A 310 5.51 -40.59 -17.88
CA LEU A 310 6.59 -39.83 -17.26
C LEU A 310 7.65 -39.38 -18.27
N SER A 311 7.56 -39.78 -19.53
CA SER A 311 8.32 -39.14 -20.63
C SER A 311 7.72 -37.80 -21.05
N ARG A 312 6.42 -37.55 -20.80
CA ARG A 312 5.73 -36.31 -21.18
C ARG A 312 5.89 -35.26 -20.10
N LEU A 313 6.17 -34.02 -20.52
CA LEU A 313 6.32 -32.89 -19.60
C LEU A 313 5.03 -32.62 -18.82
N THR A 314 3.88 -32.61 -19.49
CA THR A 314 2.59 -32.29 -18.86
C THR A 314 2.25 -33.27 -17.74
N ASP A 315 2.48 -34.56 -17.96
CA ASP A 315 2.19 -35.61 -17.00
C ASP A 315 3.15 -35.56 -15.80
N ARG A 316 4.43 -35.23 -16.05
CA ARG A 316 5.40 -34.95 -14.98
C ARG A 316 4.98 -33.75 -14.12
N LEU A 317 4.49 -32.67 -14.74
CA LEU A 317 4.02 -31.49 -14.03
C LEU A 317 2.77 -31.78 -13.19
N ASP A 318 1.83 -32.56 -13.71
CA ASP A 318 0.66 -33.04 -12.96
C ASP A 318 1.07 -33.84 -11.71
N LEU A 319 1.99 -34.80 -11.87
CA LEU A 319 2.49 -35.63 -10.78
C LEU A 319 3.27 -34.80 -9.75
N TRP A 320 4.11 -33.87 -10.21
CA TRP A 320 4.84 -32.95 -9.34
C TRP A 320 3.88 -32.04 -8.55
N ALA A 321 2.89 -31.44 -9.22
CA ALA A 321 1.86 -30.63 -8.57
C ALA A 321 1.07 -31.44 -7.53
N ALA A 322 0.76 -32.70 -7.84
CA ALA A 322 0.04 -33.58 -6.92
C ALA A 322 0.86 -33.94 -5.68
N LEU A 323 2.18 -34.15 -5.84
CA LEU A 323 3.10 -34.33 -4.72
C LEU A 323 3.14 -33.08 -3.81
N LEU A 324 3.15 -31.88 -4.40
CA LEU A 324 3.09 -30.61 -3.66
C LEU A 324 1.74 -30.36 -2.96
N CYS A 325 0.69 -31.08 -3.35
CA CYS A 325 -0.65 -30.97 -2.77
C CYS A 325 -0.94 -31.99 -1.66
N ARG A 326 -0.01 -32.92 -1.40
CA ARG A 326 -0.11 -33.91 -0.32
C ARG A 326 0.06 -33.25 1.04
#